data_AF-A0A963NXJ2-F1
#
_entry.id   AF-A0A963NXJ2-F1
#
_cell.length_a   1.000
_cell.length_b   1.000
_cell.length_c   1.000
_cell.angle_alpha   90.00
_cell.angle_beta   90.00
_cell.angle_gamma   90.00
#
_symmetry.space_group_name_H-M   'P 1'
#
loop_
_entity.id
_entity.type
_entity.pdbx_description
1 polymer ?
#
loop_
_entity_poly.entity_id
_entity_poly.type
_entity_poly.pdbx_seq_one_letter_code
_entity_poly.pdbx_strand_id
1 'polypeptide(L)'
;MYSRIQDLANAVVRRQLDRRNFLRRAGQLGIGASAATYFLNRAQSTALAADFDWQKHKGTTVKLLLNKHPYADAMIANLETFKSMTGMEVTYDVFPEDVYFDKVTAA
;
A
#
# COMPACT_ATOMS: atom_id res chain seq x y z
N MET A 1 -22.92 -3.17 -3.66
CA MET A 1 -22.11 -2.45 -4.67
C MET A 1 -20.61 -2.54 -4.36
N TYR A 2 -20.19 -2.27 -3.12
CA TYR A 2 -18.79 -2.36 -2.67
C TYR A 2 -18.14 -3.74 -2.86
N SER A 3 -18.84 -4.84 -2.53
CA SER A 3 -18.32 -6.20 -2.78
C SER A 3 -18.10 -6.51 -4.26
N ARG A 4 -19.01 -6.07 -5.14
CA ARG A 4 -18.93 -6.35 -6.58
C ARG A 4 -17.69 -5.74 -7.24
N ILE A 5 -17.32 -4.52 -6.88
CA ILE A 5 -16.11 -3.88 -7.44
C ILE A 5 -14.84 -4.52 -6.90
N GLN A 6 -14.84 -5.01 -5.66
CA GLN A 6 -13.74 -5.79 -5.09
C GLN A 6 -13.59 -7.14 -5.78
N ASP A 7 -14.70 -7.85 -6.05
CA ASP A 7 -14.67 -9.13 -6.78
C ASP A 7 -14.10 -8.95 -8.19
N LEU A 8 -14.50 -7.88 -8.88
CA LEU A 8 -13.95 -7.53 -10.19
C LEU A 8 -12.46 -7.19 -10.12
N ALA A 9 -12.01 -6.47 -9.09
CA ALA A 9 -10.59 -6.15 -8.90
C ALA A 9 -9.77 -7.42 -8.60
N ASN A 10 -10.28 -8.31 -7.75
CA ASN A 10 -9.67 -9.61 -7.46
C ASN A 10 -9.62 -10.52 -8.69
N ALA A 11 -10.61 -10.46 -9.58
CA ALA A 11 -10.59 -11.19 -10.84
C ALA A 11 -9.44 -10.71 -11.75
N VAL A 12 -9.06 -9.42 -11.70
CA VAL A 12 -7.87 -8.93 -12.42
C VAL A 12 -6.59 -9.53 -11.86
N VAL A 13 -6.45 -9.53 -10.53
CA VAL A 13 -5.30 -10.15 -9.85
C VAL A 13 -5.18 -11.64 -10.18
N ARG A 14 -6.30 -12.37 -10.18
CA ARG A 14 -6.39 -13.80 -10.54
C ARG A 14 -6.23 -14.07 -12.04
N ARG A 15 -5.96 -13.05 -12.86
CA ARG A 15 -5.83 -13.12 -14.33
C ARG A 15 -7.09 -13.64 -15.03
N GLN A 16 -8.25 -13.53 -14.39
CA GLN A 16 -9.56 -13.89 -14.96
C GLN A 16 -10.20 -12.73 -15.73
N LEU A 17 -9.68 -11.51 -15.57
CA LEU A 17 -10.17 -10.29 -16.20
C LEU A 17 -8.98 -9.36 -16.55
N ASP A 18 -8.99 -8.72 -17.71
CA ASP A 18 -8.02 -7.67 -18.03
C ASP A 18 -8.47 -6.30 -17.51
N ARG A 19 -7.50 -5.39 -17.33
CA ARG A 19 -7.74 -4.04 -16.78
C ARG A 19 -8.77 -3.23 -17.58
N ARG A 20 -8.81 -3.38 -18.91
CA ARG A 20 -9.76 -2.65 -19.76
C ARG A 20 -11.18 -3.14 -19.54
N ASN A 21 -11.38 -4.46 -19.54
CA ASN A 21 -12.70 -5.03 -19.26
C ASN A 21 -13.13 -4.81 -17.80
N PHE A 22 -12.19 -4.76 -16.85
CA PHE A 22 -12.46 -4.29 -15.49
C PHE A 22 -13.02 -2.87 -15.48
N LEU A 23 -12.36 -1.91 -16.12
CA LEU A 23 -12.83 -0.51 -16.14
C LEU A 23 -14.19 -0.36 -16.82
N ARG A 24 -14.44 -1.11 -17.90
CA ARG A 24 -15.77 -1.15 -18.55
C ARG A 24 -16.86 -1.65 -17.60
N ARG A 25 -16.61 -2.75 -16.88
CA ARG A 25 -17.56 -3.32 -15.92
C ARG A 25 -17.73 -2.42 -14.69
N ALA A 26 -16.68 -1.76 -14.23
CA ALA A 26 -16.75 -0.76 -13.17
C ALA A 26 -17.64 0.43 -13.59
N GLY A 27 -17.47 0.93 -14.81
CA GLY A 27 -18.32 1.99 -15.36
C GLY A 27 -19.80 1.58 -15.49
N GLN A 28 -20.08 0.33 -15.91
CA GLN A 28 -21.44 -0.22 -15.92
C GLN A 28 -22.08 -0.31 -14.53
N LEU A 29 -21.26 -0.43 -13.48
CA LEU A 29 -21.70 -0.38 -12.09
C LEU A 29 -21.80 1.04 -11.52
N GLY A 30 -21.56 2.09 -12.33
CA GLY A 30 -21.57 3.48 -11.88
C GLY A 30 -20.34 3.88 -11.06
N ILE A 31 -19.27 3.07 -11.10
CA ILE A 31 -18.01 3.37 -10.39
C ILE A 31 -17.12 4.25 -11.29
N GLY A 32 -16.78 5.44 -10.81
CA GLY A 32 -15.85 6.34 -11.49
C GLY A 32 -14.43 5.77 -11.61
N ALA A 33 -13.66 6.23 -12.60
CA ALA A 33 -12.32 5.71 -12.89
C ALA A 33 -11.33 5.83 -11.72
N SER A 34 -11.40 6.90 -10.93
CA SER A 34 -10.58 7.10 -9.72
C SER A 34 -10.88 6.05 -8.67
N ALA A 35 -12.15 5.83 -8.36
CA ALA A 35 -12.59 4.79 -7.42
C ALA A 35 -12.25 3.38 -7.93
N ALA A 36 -12.48 3.08 -9.22
CA ALA A 36 -12.11 1.80 -9.81
C ALA A 36 -10.60 1.53 -9.71
N THR A 37 -9.78 2.54 -9.96
CA THR A 37 -8.32 2.45 -9.83
C THR A 37 -7.89 2.25 -8.37
N TYR A 38 -8.57 2.89 -7.41
CA TYR A 38 -8.33 2.64 -5.99
C TYR A 38 -8.58 1.18 -5.61
N PHE A 39 -9.72 0.59 -6.03
CA PHE A 39 -10.01 -0.82 -5.75
C PHE A 39 -9.03 -1.79 -6.41
N LEU A 40 -8.62 -1.49 -7.64
CA LEU A 40 -7.62 -2.31 -8.34
C LEU A 40 -6.26 -2.27 -7.63
N ASN A 41 -5.77 -1.07 -7.27
CA ASN A 41 -4.52 -0.93 -6.53
C ASN A 41 -4.59 -1.69 -5.20
N ARG A 42 -5.69 -1.56 -4.45
CA ARG A 42 -5.87 -2.28 -3.19
C ARG A 42 -5.80 -3.79 -3.38
N ALA A 43 -6.49 -4.35 -4.38
CA ALA A 43 -6.45 -5.78 -4.66
C ALA A 43 -5.04 -6.26 -5.02
N GLN A 44 -4.29 -5.48 -5.82
CA GLN A 44 -2.90 -5.78 -6.15
C GLN A 44 -2.00 -5.73 -4.91
N SER A 45 -2.12 -4.71 -4.05
CA SER A 45 -1.36 -4.60 -2.80
C SER A 45 -1.64 -5.77 -1.86
N THR A 46 -2.90 -6.18 -1.70
CA THR A 46 -3.24 -7.36 -0.89
C THR A 46 -2.63 -8.63 -1.46
N ALA A 47 -2.62 -8.79 -2.78
CA ALA A 47 -2.03 -9.97 -3.42
C ALA A 47 -0.50 -10.04 -3.25
N LEU A 48 0.18 -8.89 -3.36
CA LEU A 48 1.63 -8.80 -3.10
C LEU A 48 1.98 -9.08 -1.65
N ALA A 49 1.07 -8.77 -0.72
CA ALA A 49 1.25 -8.99 0.71
C ALA A 49 0.82 -10.39 1.19
N ALA A 50 0.29 -11.25 0.30
CA ALA A 50 -0.41 -12.48 0.69
C ALA A 50 0.50 -13.56 1.31
N ASP A 51 1.79 -13.56 0.98
CA ASP A 51 2.74 -14.58 1.43
C ASP A 51 3.31 -14.31 2.83
N PHE A 52 3.00 -13.16 3.44
CA PHE A 52 3.50 -12.76 4.75
C PHE A 52 2.35 -12.44 5.72
N ASP A 53 2.38 -13.05 6.91
CA ASP A 53 1.41 -12.77 7.96
C ASP A 53 1.77 -11.48 8.71
N TRP A 54 1.37 -10.35 8.12
CA TRP A 54 1.54 -9.02 8.72
C TRP A 54 0.83 -8.88 10.07
N GLN A 55 -0.30 -9.58 10.26
CA GLN A 55 -1.11 -9.46 11.49
C GLN A 55 -0.41 -10.10 12.70
N LYS A 56 0.51 -11.06 12.48
CA LYS A 56 1.39 -11.60 13.53
C LYS A 56 2.19 -10.52 14.26
N HIS A 57 2.47 -9.40 13.61
CA HIS A 57 3.26 -8.30 14.16
C HIS A 57 2.41 -7.11 14.63
N LYS A 58 1.08 -7.26 14.69
CA LYS A 58 0.17 -6.23 15.20
C LYS A 58 0.59 -5.77 16.61
N GLY A 59 0.61 -4.47 16.84
CA GLY A 59 1.03 -3.86 18.10
C GLY A 59 2.55 -3.70 18.28
N THR A 60 3.36 -4.12 17.30
CA THR A 60 4.80 -3.80 17.29
C THR A 60 5.07 -2.41 16.71
N THR A 61 6.25 -1.88 17.00
CA THR A 61 6.71 -0.58 16.49
C THR A 61 7.88 -0.78 15.53
N VAL A 62 7.78 -0.20 14.33
CA VAL A 62 8.88 -0.12 13.36
C VAL A 62 9.48 1.27 13.42
N LYS A 63 10.80 1.36 13.63
CA LYS A 63 11.53 2.62 13.54
C LYS A 63 12.21 2.73 12.18
N LEU A 64 11.84 3.74 11.40
CA LEU A 64 12.44 4.04 10.12
C LEU A 64 13.51 5.12 10.26
N LEU A 65 14.66 4.90 9.64
CA LEU A 65 15.66 5.94 9.44
C LEU A 65 15.62 6.27 7.95
N LEU A 66 15.30 7.51 7.60
CA LEU A 66 15.09 7.95 6.22
C LEU A 66 16.12 9.00 5.84
N ASN A 67 16.69 8.88 4.66
CA ASN A 67 17.40 9.99 4.04
C ASN A 67 16.37 10.97 3.44
N LYS A 68 16.67 12.27 3.49
CA LYS A 68 15.85 13.32 2.89
C LYS A 68 15.82 13.16 1.37
N HIS A 69 14.73 12.60 0.85
CA HIS A 69 14.51 12.38 -0.57
C HIS A 69 13.01 12.52 -0.89
N PRO A 70 12.61 13.00 -2.09
CA PRO A 70 11.19 13.06 -2.49
C PRO A 70 10.42 11.73 -2.36
N TYR A 71 11.13 10.60 -2.39
CA TYR A 71 10.54 9.28 -2.17
C TYR A 71 10.19 9.03 -0.69
N ALA A 72 10.96 9.58 0.25
CA ALA A 72 10.67 9.50 1.67
C ALA A 72 9.37 10.25 1.99
N ASP A 73 9.13 11.41 1.37
CA ASP A 73 7.89 12.17 1.55
C ASP A 73 6.65 11.35 1.13
N ALA A 74 6.73 10.67 -0.01
CA ALA A 74 5.66 9.79 -0.48
C ALA A 74 5.45 8.59 0.45
N MET A 75 6.51 8.03 1.04
CA MET A 75 6.42 6.92 1.98
C MET A 75 5.80 7.36 3.32
N ILE A 76 6.23 8.52 3.85
CA ILE A 76 5.68 9.12 5.07
C ILE A 76 4.17 9.36 4.92
N ALA A 77 3.73 9.88 3.77
CA ALA A 77 2.30 10.08 3.49
C ALA A 77 1.46 8.79 3.52
N ASN A 78 2.07 7.61 3.39
CA ASN A 78 1.39 6.32 3.40
C ASN A 78 1.50 5.56 4.73
N LEU A 79 2.19 6.09 5.75
CA LEU A 79 2.38 5.41 7.03
C LEU A 79 1.06 5.15 7.78
N GLU A 80 0.10 6.07 7.71
CA GLU A 80 -1.24 5.86 8.29
C GLU A 80 -1.99 4.70 7.62
N THR A 81 -1.86 4.58 6.30
CA THR A 81 -2.44 3.45 5.56
C THR A 81 -1.78 2.15 6.01
N PHE A 82 -0.45 2.12 6.13
CA PHE A 82 0.28 0.96 6.64
C PHE A 82 -0.20 0.56 8.04
N LYS A 83 -0.27 1.51 8.98
CA LYS A 83 -0.79 1.29 10.33
C LYS A 83 -2.21 0.75 10.32
N SER A 84 -3.09 1.28 9.47
CA SER A 84 -4.47 0.77 9.36
C SER A 84 -4.54 -0.67 8.86
N MET A 85 -3.60 -1.09 8.02
CA MET A 85 -3.57 -2.42 7.40
C MET A 85 -2.90 -3.47 8.27
N THR A 86 -1.87 -3.11 9.05
CA THR A 86 -1.05 -4.05 9.82
C THR A 86 -1.28 -3.93 11.33
N GLY A 87 -1.75 -2.78 11.81
CA GLY A 87 -1.84 -2.43 13.22
C GLY A 87 -0.48 -2.25 13.89
N MET A 88 0.57 -2.00 13.11
CA MET A 88 1.91 -1.66 13.59
C MET A 88 2.05 -0.15 13.74
N GLU A 89 2.73 0.29 14.79
CA GLU A 89 3.14 1.69 14.95
C GLU A 89 4.40 1.95 14.13
N VAL A 90 4.52 3.17 13.56
CA VAL A 90 5.72 3.56 12.82
C VAL A 90 6.24 4.88 13.37
N THR A 91 7.52 4.89 13.76
CA THR A 91 8.27 6.11 14.07
C THR A 91 9.31 6.32 12.99
N TYR A 92 9.68 7.57 12.70
CA TYR A 92 10.68 7.85 11.68
C TYR A 92 11.54 9.06 12.04
N ASP A 93 12.81 8.99 11.65
CA ASP A 93 13.76 10.10 11.70
C ASP A 93 14.25 10.41 10.27
N VAL A 94 14.30 11.69 9.89
CA VAL A 94 14.79 12.13 8.57
C VAL A 94 16.16 12.80 8.71
N PHE A 95 17.17 12.26 8.03
CA PHE A 95 18.54 12.77 8.04
C PHE A 95 18.94 13.36 6.68
N PRO A 96 19.79 14.41 6.64
CA PRO A 96 20.54 14.73 5.44
C PRO A 96 21.51 13.58 5.11
N GLU A 97 21.80 13.38 3.83
CA GLU A 97 22.55 12.22 3.33
C GLU A 97 23.90 12.01 4.01
N ASP A 98 24.62 13.10 4.28
CA ASP A 98 25.92 13.11 4.98
C ASP A 98 25.85 12.49 6.39
N VAL A 99 24.69 12.54 7.05
CA VAL A 99 24.47 12.04 8.43
C VAL A 99 23.78 10.67 8.43
N TYR A 100 23.06 10.34 7.36
CA TYR A 100 22.29 9.09 7.25
C TYR A 100 23.18 7.85 7.37
N PHE A 101 24.29 7.79 6.63
CA PHE A 101 25.19 6.63 6.61
C PHE A 101 25.88 6.37 7.95
N ASP A 102 26.22 7.42 8.70
CA ASP A 102 26.80 7.27 10.03
C ASP A 102 25.80 6.68 11.05
N LYS A 103 24.50 6.99 10.90
CA LYS A 103 23.46 6.54 11.83
C LYS A 103 22.89 5.17 11.52
N VAL A 104 22.77 4.80 10.24
CA VAL A 104 22.29 3.46 9.85
C VAL A 104 23.28 2.37 10.24
N THR A 105 24.57 2.67 10.23
CA THR A 105 25.62 1.69 10.59
C THR A 105 25.77 1.49 12.10
N ALA A 106 25.24 2.42 12.90
CA ALA A 106 25.41 2.45 14.36
C ALA A 106 24.15 2.03 15.15
N ALA A 107 23.04 1.72 14.47
CA ALA A 107 21.76 1.30 15.05
C ALA A 107 21.55 -0.22 14.93
#